data_AF-A0A9J7LI01-F1
#
_entry.id   AF-A0A9J7LI01-F1
#
_cell.length_a   1.000
_cell.length_b   1.000
_cell.length_c   1.000
_cell.angle_alpha   90.00
_cell.angle_beta   90.00
_cell.angle_gamma   90.00
#
_symmetry.space_group_name_H-M   'P 1'
#
loop_
_entity.id
_entity.type
_entity.pdbx_description
1 polymer ?
#
loop_
_entity_poly.entity_id
_entity_poly.type
_entity_poly.pdbx_seq_one_letter_code
_entity_poly.pdbx_strand_id
1 'polypeptide(L)'
;MEPIRSFVFLDLEATSCEASSRPKVTELCLATLHRSAVLSSGRRLPRVMDKLLLAVYPNKPIPGLVCDLTGLNNENLAESERAVLDASLVSAVCGFLHRQPPPVALVAHNGLKFDFPLLKTELLKLNTRLPDGLRYCDSLMAFRETQGPDRDSDEAVPSPRPSLSLESLYQRYVSQDPRCAHTAEDDVLALIQVVRARADTLLPWMDRNSQSWDGIPQMYATSPVKPADRTSNRERTRGPAKLCLTFEN
;
A
#
# COMPACT_ATOMS: atom_id res chain seq x y z
N MET A 1 -23.65 8.30 8.78
CA MET A 1 -22.23 8.01 9.04
C MET A 1 -21.47 9.32 8.94
N GLU A 2 -20.54 9.60 9.86
CA GLU A 2 -19.75 10.83 9.77
C GLU A 2 -18.86 10.82 8.52
N PRO A 3 -18.63 11.98 7.87
CA PRO A 3 -17.69 12.09 6.76
C PRO A 3 -16.27 11.69 7.17
N ILE A 4 -15.51 11.08 6.26
CA ILE A 4 -14.12 10.75 6.48
C ILE A 4 -13.33 12.04 6.70
N ARG A 5 -12.56 12.07 7.79
CA ARG A 5 -11.74 13.22 8.19
C ARG A 5 -10.28 13.05 7.79
N SER A 6 -9.76 11.83 7.85
CA SER A 6 -8.37 11.51 7.48
C SER A 6 -8.33 10.45 6.39
N PHE A 7 -7.71 10.80 5.26
CA PHE A 7 -7.49 9.91 4.13
C PHE A 7 -6.05 9.43 4.17
N VAL A 8 -5.88 8.14 4.43
CA VAL A 8 -4.58 7.47 4.50
C VAL A 8 -4.37 6.73 3.19
N PHE A 9 -3.60 7.31 2.30
CA PHE A 9 -3.28 6.73 1.01
C PHE A 9 -2.26 5.62 1.19
N LEU A 10 -2.51 4.47 0.58
CA LEU A 10 -1.74 3.24 0.71
C LEU A 10 -1.34 2.74 -0.67
N ASP A 11 -0.10 2.30 -0.78
CA ASP A 11 0.40 1.46 -1.86
C ASP A 11 1.39 0.43 -1.30
N LEU A 12 1.40 -0.77 -1.90
CA LEU A 12 2.29 -1.87 -1.57
C LEU A 12 3.06 -2.33 -2.80
N GLU A 13 4.38 -2.34 -2.70
CA GLU A 13 5.19 -3.19 -3.58
C GLU A 13 5.22 -4.61 -3.04
N ALA A 14 5.21 -5.58 -3.94
CA ALA A 14 5.23 -6.99 -3.57
C ALA A 14 5.97 -7.85 -4.60
N THR A 15 6.30 -9.08 -4.19
CA THR A 15 6.97 -10.06 -5.07
C THR A 15 6.18 -10.46 -6.33
N SER A 16 4.89 -10.10 -6.44
CA SER A 16 4.02 -10.40 -7.59
C SER A 16 2.64 -9.74 -7.40
N CYS A 17 1.93 -9.48 -8.50
CA CYS A 17 0.52 -9.07 -8.50
C CYS A 17 -0.48 -10.24 -8.51
N GLU A 18 -0.02 -11.48 -8.70
CA GLU A 18 -0.89 -12.65 -8.81
C GLU A 18 -1.10 -13.35 -7.47
N ALA A 19 -2.36 -13.48 -7.03
CA ALA A 19 -2.70 -14.15 -5.78
C ALA A 19 -2.23 -15.63 -5.73
N SER A 20 -2.25 -16.33 -6.87
CA SER A 20 -1.75 -17.71 -7.04
C SER A 20 -0.29 -17.86 -6.65
N SER A 21 0.52 -16.83 -6.89
CA SER A 21 1.94 -16.81 -6.53
C SER A 21 2.17 -16.66 -5.01
N ARG A 22 1.12 -16.35 -4.24
CA ARG A 22 1.18 -16.00 -2.81
C ARG A 22 2.20 -14.89 -2.57
N PRO A 23 1.91 -13.66 -3.02
CA PRO A 23 2.87 -12.57 -2.97
C PRO A 23 3.18 -12.15 -1.53
N LYS A 24 4.34 -11.55 -1.36
CA LYS A 24 4.89 -11.01 -0.12
C LYS A 24 5.21 -9.54 -0.30
N VAL A 25 4.88 -8.72 0.70
CA VAL A 25 5.17 -7.28 0.69
C VAL A 25 6.68 -7.05 0.69
N THR A 26 7.14 -6.13 -0.14
CA THR A 26 8.54 -5.68 -0.25
C THR A 26 8.70 -4.21 0.09
N GLU A 27 7.64 -3.41 -0.05
CA GLU A 27 7.58 -2.02 0.40
C GLU A 27 6.15 -1.66 0.80
N LEU A 28 6.01 -0.84 1.83
CA LEU A 28 4.73 -0.28 2.25
C LEU A 28 4.85 1.23 2.37
N CYS A 29 3.98 1.96 1.69
CA CYS A 29 3.85 3.40 1.87
C CYS A 29 2.47 3.76 2.41
N LEU A 30 2.45 4.63 3.42
CA LEU A 30 1.28 5.37 3.86
C LEU A 30 1.56 6.87 3.78
N ALA A 31 0.63 7.64 3.22
CA ALA A 31 0.64 9.09 3.34
C ALA A 31 -0.75 9.59 3.75
N THR A 32 -0.83 10.40 4.79
CA THR A 32 -2.11 10.88 5.32
C THR A 32 -2.33 12.35 5.03
N LEU A 33 -3.53 12.66 4.55
CA LEU A 33 -4.03 14.02 4.45
C LEU A 33 -5.34 14.18 5.23
N HIS A 34 -5.45 15.29 5.94
CA HIS A 34 -6.74 15.74 6.46
C HIS A 34 -7.67 16.14 5.31
N ARG A 35 -8.98 15.94 5.47
CA ARG A 35 -10.01 16.24 4.46
C ARG A 35 -9.87 17.64 3.84
N SER A 36 -9.61 18.66 4.65
CA SER A 36 -9.42 20.03 4.16
C SER A 36 -8.21 20.17 3.24
N ALA A 37 -7.15 19.38 3.43
CA ALA A 37 -5.97 19.35 2.56
C ALA A 37 -6.23 18.55 1.27
N VAL A 38 -7.12 17.56 1.30
CA VAL A 38 -7.56 16.87 0.08
C VAL A 38 -8.44 17.79 -0.78
N LEU A 39 -9.31 18.57 -0.16
CA LEU A 39 -10.18 19.56 -0.83
C LEU A 39 -9.45 20.85 -1.22
N SER A 40 -8.25 21.11 -0.71
CA SER A 40 -7.55 22.34 -1.02
C SER A 40 -7.14 22.38 -2.49
N SER A 41 -7.35 23.54 -3.12
CA SER A 41 -6.97 23.76 -4.51
C SER A 41 -5.44 23.84 -4.67
N GLY A 42 -4.97 23.55 -5.89
CA GLY A 42 -3.58 23.70 -6.29
C GLY A 42 -2.88 22.38 -6.59
N ARG A 43 -1.91 22.47 -7.50
CA ARG A 43 -1.19 21.31 -8.06
C ARG A 43 -0.10 20.75 -7.13
N ARG A 44 0.40 21.55 -6.19
CA ARG A 44 1.44 21.11 -5.24
C ARG A 44 0.82 20.23 -4.17
N LEU A 45 1.57 19.23 -3.71
CA LEU A 45 1.19 18.41 -2.57
C LEU A 45 1.01 19.29 -1.31
N PRO A 46 0.01 19.00 -0.45
CA PRO A 46 -0.16 19.77 0.78
C PRO A 46 1.05 19.66 1.70
N ARG A 47 1.39 20.77 2.37
CA ARG A 47 2.58 20.82 3.26
C ARG A 47 2.41 20.01 4.55
N VAL A 48 1.18 19.96 5.08
CA VAL A 48 0.85 19.18 6.28
C VAL A 48 0.41 17.80 5.82
N MET A 49 1.32 16.84 5.96
CA MET A 49 1.16 15.45 5.55
C MET A 49 2.04 14.59 6.45
N ASP A 50 1.47 13.51 6.96
CA ASP A 50 2.22 12.47 7.66
C ASP A 50 2.56 11.37 6.64
N LYS A 51 3.80 10.85 6.65
CA LYS A 51 4.23 9.74 5.79
C LYS A 51 4.92 8.64 6.59
N LEU A 52 4.67 7.39 6.21
CA LEU A 52 5.38 6.21 6.68
C LEU A 52 5.77 5.38 5.46
N LEU A 53 7.07 5.18 5.24
CA LEU A 53 7.61 4.35 4.17
C LEU A 53 8.53 3.30 4.78
N LEU A 54 8.25 2.02 4.51
CA LEU A 54 8.99 0.90 5.08
C LEU A 54 9.29 -0.14 3.99
N ALA A 55 10.57 -0.33 3.69
CA ALA A 55 11.04 -1.47 2.92
C ALA A 55 11.05 -2.74 3.79
N VAL A 56 10.68 -3.88 3.18
CA VAL A 56 10.41 -5.14 3.86
C VAL A 56 11.14 -6.27 3.16
N TYR A 57 11.88 -7.09 3.90
CA TYR A 57 12.45 -8.31 3.35
C TYR A 57 11.35 -9.39 3.23
N PRO A 58 11.02 -9.89 2.02
CA PRO A 58 9.83 -10.73 1.82
C PRO A 58 10.00 -12.18 2.31
N ASN A 59 11.22 -12.59 2.66
CA ASN A 59 11.58 -13.99 2.92
C ASN A 59 11.12 -14.95 1.81
N LYS A 60 11.24 -14.48 0.56
CA LYS A 60 10.86 -15.14 -0.68
C LYS A 60 11.69 -14.55 -1.83
N PRO A 61 12.08 -15.33 -2.84
CA PRO A 61 12.71 -14.78 -4.04
C PRO A 61 11.83 -13.73 -4.73
N ILE A 62 12.41 -12.59 -5.07
CA ILE A 62 11.79 -11.55 -5.90
C ILE A 62 12.08 -11.88 -7.37
N PRO A 63 11.06 -12.04 -8.23
CA PRO A 63 11.27 -12.30 -9.65
C PRO A 63 12.06 -11.17 -10.33
N GLY A 64 12.93 -11.51 -11.29
CA GLY A 64 13.76 -10.51 -11.99
C GLY A 64 12.97 -9.34 -12.58
N LEU A 65 11.83 -9.61 -13.22
CA LEU A 65 10.95 -8.56 -13.75
C LEU A 65 10.44 -7.60 -12.65
N VAL A 66 10.17 -8.09 -11.44
CA VAL A 66 9.76 -7.26 -10.31
C VAL A 66 10.95 -6.46 -9.77
N CYS A 67 12.14 -7.05 -9.76
CA CYS A 67 13.37 -6.33 -9.42
C CYS A 67 13.61 -5.16 -10.39
N ASP A 68 13.44 -5.39 -11.69
CA ASP A 68 13.64 -4.37 -12.72
C ASP A 68 12.62 -3.23 -12.61
N LEU A 69 11.37 -3.57 -12.26
CA LEU A 69 10.29 -2.58 -12.09
C LEU A 69 10.49 -1.75 -10.82
N THR A 70 10.71 -2.39 -9.67
CA THR A 70 10.68 -1.74 -8.35
C THR A 70 12.05 -1.26 -7.87
N GLY A 71 13.14 -1.77 -8.45
CA GLY A 71 14.49 -1.61 -7.93
C GLY A 71 14.76 -2.40 -6.64
N LEU A 72 13.79 -3.14 -6.11
CA LEU A 72 13.95 -3.97 -4.91
C LEU A 72 14.32 -5.40 -5.29
N ASN A 73 15.38 -5.92 -4.68
CA ASN A 73 15.78 -7.31 -4.85
C ASN A 73 16.19 -7.91 -3.50
N ASN A 74 16.37 -9.24 -3.45
CA ASN A 74 16.73 -9.88 -2.18
C ASN A 74 18.10 -9.45 -1.65
N GLU A 75 19.03 -9.07 -2.52
CA GLU A 75 20.39 -8.66 -2.15
C GLU A 75 20.38 -7.31 -1.44
N ASN A 76 19.83 -6.27 -2.07
CA ASN A 76 19.82 -4.92 -1.50
C ASN A 76 19.00 -4.81 -0.20
N LEU A 77 17.89 -5.57 -0.10
CA LEU A 77 17.09 -5.64 1.12
C LEU A 77 17.83 -6.36 2.24
N ALA A 78 18.59 -7.41 1.93
CA ALA A 78 19.38 -8.15 2.91
C ALA A 78 20.62 -7.36 3.37
N GLU A 79 21.36 -6.77 2.44
CA GLU A 79 22.54 -5.92 2.71
C GLU A 79 22.16 -4.70 3.55
N SER A 80 20.96 -4.15 3.33
CA SER A 80 20.41 -3.06 4.13
C SER A 80 19.75 -3.52 5.44
N GLU A 81 19.86 -4.80 5.78
CA GLU A 81 19.30 -5.42 6.99
C GLU A 81 17.80 -5.11 7.19
N ARG A 82 17.02 -5.10 6.09
CA ARG A 82 15.57 -4.88 6.19
C ARG A 82 14.92 -6.06 6.90
N ALA A 83 14.08 -5.74 7.89
CA ALA A 83 13.30 -6.75 8.59
C ALA A 83 12.19 -7.31 7.69
N VAL A 84 11.72 -8.51 8.03
CA VAL A 84 10.47 -9.04 7.48
C VAL A 84 9.27 -8.26 8.01
N LEU A 85 8.10 -8.44 7.39
CA LEU A 85 6.86 -7.89 7.95
C LEU A 85 6.55 -8.61 9.28
N ASP A 86 6.70 -7.88 10.39
CA ASP A 86 6.59 -8.39 11.75
C ASP A 86 5.63 -7.56 12.61
N ALA A 87 5.50 -7.93 13.89
CA ALA A 87 4.63 -7.20 14.82
C ALA A 87 5.09 -5.76 15.09
N SER A 88 6.39 -5.48 14.96
CA SER A 88 6.95 -4.13 15.15
C SER A 88 6.51 -3.19 14.02
N LEU A 89 6.56 -3.68 12.78
CA LEU A 89 6.02 -2.96 11.62
C LEU A 89 4.53 -2.68 11.80
N VAL A 90 3.75 -3.67 12.23
CA VAL A 90 2.31 -3.48 12.47
C VAL A 90 2.06 -2.47 13.59
N SER A 91 2.87 -2.49 14.66
CA SER A 91 2.79 -1.48 15.73
C SER A 91 3.10 -0.07 15.21
N ALA A 92 4.04 0.09 14.28
CA ALA A 92 4.34 1.37 13.65
C ALA A 92 3.15 1.87 12.81
N VAL A 93 2.52 1.00 12.01
CA VAL A 93 1.31 1.31 11.26
C VAL A 93 0.15 1.70 12.20
N CYS A 94 -0.07 0.94 13.27
CA CYS A 94 -1.09 1.26 14.27
C CYS A 94 -0.81 2.61 14.93
N GLY A 95 0.42 2.88 15.36
CA GLY A 95 0.81 4.16 15.94
C GLY A 95 0.58 5.33 14.96
N PHE A 96 0.93 5.13 13.68
CA PHE A 96 0.70 6.10 12.62
C PHE A 96 -0.80 6.40 12.44
N LEU A 97 -1.66 5.38 12.41
CA LEU A 97 -3.11 5.52 12.26
C LEU A 97 -3.77 6.21 13.48
N HIS A 98 -3.33 5.90 14.71
CA HIS A 98 -3.87 6.52 15.93
C HIS A 98 -3.60 8.03 16.02
N ARG A 99 -2.59 8.54 15.31
CA ARG A 99 -2.32 9.98 15.23
C ARG A 99 -3.33 10.74 14.37
N GLN A 100 -4.09 10.03 13.55
CA GLN A 100 -4.95 10.64 12.55
C GLN A 100 -6.34 10.93 13.12
N PRO A 101 -6.90 12.13 12.91
CA PRO A 101 -8.26 12.45 13.36
C PRO A 101 -9.29 11.47 12.76
N PRO A 102 -10.13 10.79 13.57
CA PRO A 102 -11.18 9.93 13.05
C PRO A 102 -12.36 10.75 12.46
N PRO A 103 -13.21 10.17 11.59
CA PRO A 103 -13.07 8.83 10.99
C PRO A 103 -11.90 8.75 9.99
N VAL A 104 -11.17 7.63 10.04
CA VAL A 104 -9.99 7.36 9.19
C VAL A 104 -10.36 6.34 8.11
N ALA A 105 -9.94 6.59 6.86
CA ALA A 105 -10.09 5.63 5.78
C ALA A 105 -8.77 5.38 5.04
N LEU A 106 -8.43 4.11 4.82
CA LEU A 106 -7.40 3.71 3.87
C LEU A 106 -7.90 3.93 2.44
N VAL A 107 -7.05 4.46 1.57
CA VAL A 107 -7.34 4.68 0.15
C VAL A 107 -6.23 4.05 -0.68
N ALA A 108 -6.53 3.03 -1.45
CA ALA A 108 -5.60 2.41 -2.39
C ALA A 108 -6.24 2.34 -3.78
N HIS A 109 -5.42 2.27 -4.82
CA HIS A 109 -5.90 2.16 -6.19
C HIS A 109 -6.02 0.70 -6.62
N ASN A 110 -7.23 0.23 -6.92
CA ASN A 110 -7.50 -1.20 -7.11
C ASN A 110 -7.21 -2.05 -5.85
N GLY A 111 -7.24 -1.41 -4.67
CA GLY A 111 -6.87 -2.02 -3.40
C GLY A 111 -7.73 -3.21 -3.01
N LEU A 112 -9.00 -3.29 -3.46
CA LEU A 112 -9.86 -4.45 -3.20
C LEU A 112 -9.35 -5.73 -3.88
N LYS A 113 -8.61 -5.60 -4.98
CA LYS A 113 -8.01 -6.74 -5.68
C LYS A 113 -6.59 -7.04 -5.22
N PHE A 114 -5.93 -6.11 -4.53
CA PHE A 114 -4.51 -6.23 -4.24
C PHE A 114 -4.11 -5.80 -2.82
N ASP A 115 -3.95 -4.50 -2.57
CA ASP A 115 -3.34 -3.99 -1.33
C ASP A 115 -4.05 -4.45 -0.07
N PHE A 116 -5.39 -4.32 -0.04
CA PHE A 116 -6.17 -4.62 1.15
C PHE A 116 -6.14 -6.12 1.47
N PRO A 117 -6.45 -7.04 0.53
CA PRO A 117 -6.36 -8.46 0.81
C PRO A 117 -4.95 -8.94 1.13
N LEU A 118 -3.91 -8.37 0.50
CA LEU A 118 -2.52 -8.73 0.79
C LEU A 118 -2.13 -8.34 2.21
N LEU A 119 -2.37 -7.08 2.59
CA LEU A 119 -2.10 -6.59 3.94
C LEU A 119 -2.91 -7.37 4.98
N LYS A 120 -4.19 -7.65 4.72
CA LYS A 120 -5.02 -8.50 5.59
C LYS A 120 -4.40 -9.88 5.80
N THR A 121 -3.87 -10.48 4.74
CA THR A 121 -3.21 -11.79 4.80
C THR A 121 -1.96 -11.76 5.68
N GLU A 122 -1.14 -10.71 5.58
CA GLU A 122 0.07 -10.59 6.41
C GLU A 122 -0.27 -10.35 7.89
N LEU A 123 -1.28 -9.51 8.18
CA LEU A 123 -1.77 -9.30 9.56
C LEU A 123 -2.30 -10.60 10.18
N LEU A 124 -3.07 -11.39 9.43
CA LEU A 124 -3.60 -12.67 9.91
C LEU A 124 -2.48 -13.68 10.23
N LYS A 125 -1.42 -13.76 9.42
CA LYS A 125 -0.26 -14.62 9.71
C LYS A 125 0.44 -14.26 11.01
N LEU A 126 0.46 -12.97 11.35
CA LEU A 126 1.07 -12.46 12.57
C LEU A 126 0.11 -12.48 13.77
N ASN A 127 -1.15 -12.86 13.57
CA ASN A 127 -2.21 -12.73 14.57
C ASN A 127 -2.31 -11.29 15.14
N THR A 128 -2.15 -10.29 14.26
CA THR A 128 -2.25 -8.87 14.59
C THR A 128 -3.43 -8.23 13.87
N ARG A 129 -3.79 -7.00 14.26
CA ARG A 129 -4.93 -6.26 13.72
C ARG A 129 -4.58 -4.77 13.61
N LEU A 130 -5.24 -4.09 12.66
CA LEU A 130 -5.25 -2.63 12.61
C LEU A 130 -6.29 -2.08 13.61
N PRO A 131 -6.27 -0.77 13.91
CA PRO A 131 -7.20 -0.18 14.88
C PRO A 131 -8.66 -0.36 14.48
N ASP A 132 -9.52 -0.51 15.49
CA ASP A 132 -10.98 -0.65 15.29
C ASP A 132 -11.59 0.59 14.63
N GLY A 133 -12.66 0.39 13.87
CA GLY A 133 -13.37 1.48 13.19
C GLY A 133 -12.66 2.04 11.95
N LEU A 134 -11.50 1.48 11.58
CA LEU A 134 -10.83 1.81 10.33
C LEU A 134 -11.70 1.47 9.13
N ARG A 135 -11.84 2.42 8.21
CA ARG A 135 -12.57 2.25 6.95
C ARG A 135 -11.60 2.07 5.79
N TYR A 136 -12.09 1.62 4.64
CA TYR A 136 -11.33 1.65 3.39
C TYR A 136 -12.18 2.15 2.21
N CYS A 137 -11.49 2.67 1.19
CA CYS A 137 -12.02 3.09 -0.10
C CYS A 137 -11.13 2.53 -1.22
N ASP A 138 -11.73 1.94 -2.24
CA ASP A 138 -11.03 1.66 -3.49
C ASP A 138 -11.21 2.84 -4.45
N SER A 139 -10.11 3.53 -4.76
CA SER A 139 -10.16 4.70 -5.63
C SER A 139 -10.55 4.34 -7.07
N LEU A 140 -10.23 3.13 -7.56
CA LEU A 140 -10.62 2.67 -8.89
C LEU A 140 -12.14 2.61 -9.01
N MET A 141 -12.82 2.10 -7.98
CA MET A 141 -14.30 2.10 -7.95
C MET A 141 -14.86 3.52 -7.87
N ALA A 142 -14.27 4.37 -7.03
CA ALA A 142 -14.67 5.76 -6.91
C ALA A 142 -14.60 6.48 -8.26
N PHE A 143 -13.49 6.35 -9.01
CA PHE A 143 -13.38 6.91 -10.36
C PHE A 143 -14.39 6.30 -11.33
N ARG A 144 -14.57 4.98 -11.31
CA ARG A 144 -15.49 4.28 -12.21
C ARG A 144 -16.93 4.75 -12.04
N GLU A 145 -17.39 4.94 -10.82
CA GLU A 145 -18.79 5.25 -10.50
C GLU A 145 -19.09 6.76 -10.48
N THR A 146 -18.08 7.61 -10.36
CA THR A 146 -18.24 9.07 -10.41
C THR A 146 -17.96 9.67 -11.78
N GLN A 147 -17.51 8.87 -12.75
CA GLN A 147 -17.58 9.25 -14.15
C GLN A 147 -19.04 9.31 -14.56
N GLY A 148 -19.50 10.52 -14.94
CA GLY A 148 -20.82 10.68 -15.55
C GLY A 148 -20.91 9.92 -16.88
N PRO A 149 -22.13 9.72 -17.42
CA PRO A 149 -22.27 9.30 -18.81
C PRO A 149 -21.51 10.30 -19.70
N ASP A 150 -20.75 9.81 -20.69
CA ASP A 150 -20.10 10.66 -21.70
C ASP A 150 -21.16 11.61 -22.27
N ARG A 151 -21.09 12.90 -21.91
CA ARG A 151 -22.10 13.89 -22.31
C ARG A 151 -21.89 14.40 -23.75
N ASP A 152 -20.89 13.90 -24.46
CA ASP A 152 -20.50 14.38 -25.79
C ASP A 152 -20.62 13.35 -26.92
N SER A 153 -21.24 12.18 -26.72
CA SER A 153 -21.48 11.23 -27.81
C SER A 153 -22.96 11.10 -28.16
N ASP A 154 -23.47 12.09 -28.90
CA ASP A 154 -24.65 11.92 -29.78
C ASP A 154 -24.30 11.06 -31.02
N GLU A 155 -23.05 10.58 -31.15
CA GLU A 155 -22.63 9.69 -32.22
C GLU A 155 -22.53 8.23 -31.75
N ALA A 156 -23.20 7.36 -32.49
CA ALA A 156 -23.29 5.91 -32.32
C ALA A 156 -21.97 5.18 -32.66
N VAL A 157 -20.85 5.63 -32.11
CA VAL A 157 -19.56 4.93 -32.18
C VAL A 157 -19.12 4.57 -30.76
N PRO A 158 -18.95 3.29 -30.40
CA PRO A 158 -18.42 2.92 -29.11
C PRO A 158 -16.96 3.35 -29.04
N SER A 159 -16.69 4.51 -28.44
CA SER A 159 -15.34 4.90 -28.05
C SER A 159 -14.85 3.92 -26.97
N PRO A 160 -13.56 3.50 -26.99
CA PRO A 160 -13.01 2.67 -25.94
C PRO A 160 -13.15 3.40 -24.61
N ARG A 161 -13.70 2.73 -23.59
CA ARG A 161 -13.80 3.32 -22.25
C ARG A 161 -12.40 3.76 -21.80
N PRO A 162 -12.26 4.98 -21.27
CA PRO A 162 -10.96 5.49 -20.87
C PRO A 162 -10.33 4.57 -19.81
N SER A 163 -9.03 4.28 -19.97
CA SER A 163 -8.26 3.57 -18.94
C SER A 163 -8.37 4.29 -17.59
N LEU A 164 -8.51 3.50 -16.54
CA LEU A 164 -8.56 3.95 -15.15
C LEU A 164 -7.33 3.49 -14.37
N SER A 165 -6.23 3.09 -15.04
CA SER A 165 -4.97 2.87 -14.34
C SER A 165 -4.49 4.17 -13.69
N LEU A 166 -3.70 4.05 -12.62
CA LEU A 166 -3.17 5.22 -11.91
C LEU A 166 -2.41 6.15 -12.87
N GLU A 167 -1.59 5.57 -13.76
CA GLU A 167 -0.88 6.31 -14.81
C GLU A 167 -1.84 7.08 -15.73
N SER A 168 -2.87 6.42 -16.28
CA SER A 168 -3.85 7.07 -17.17
C SER A 168 -4.64 8.17 -16.45
N LEU A 169 -4.96 7.98 -15.17
CA LEU A 169 -5.65 8.98 -14.37
C LEU A 169 -4.73 10.18 -14.05
N TYR A 170 -3.45 9.91 -13.76
CA TYR A 170 -2.44 10.96 -13.55
C TYR A 170 -2.22 11.78 -14.81
N GLN A 171 -2.10 11.11 -15.97
CA GLN A 171 -2.01 11.74 -17.29
C GLN A 171 -3.19 12.67 -17.57
N ARG A 172 -4.40 12.19 -17.24
CA ARG A 172 -5.65 12.91 -17.51
C ARG A 172 -5.88 14.11 -16.59
N TYR A 173 -5.58 13.99 -15.31
CA TYR A 173 -6.01 14.98 -14.30
C TYR A 173 -4.88 15.80 -13.69
N VAL A 174 -3.61 15.42 -13.85
CA VAL A 174 -2.49 16.04 -13.14
C VAL A 174 -1.42 16.58 -14.08
N SER A 175 -0.88 15.77 -15.00
CA SER A 175 0.22 16.14 -15.91
C SER A 175 0.19 15.29 -17.17
N GLN A 176 0.49 15.83 -18.35
CA GLN A 176 0.55 15.03 -19.59
C GLN A 176 1.84 14.18 -19.73
N ASP A 177 2.84 14.42 -18.89
CA ASP A 177 4.09 13.66 -18.90
C ASP A 177 3.86 12.28 -18.26
N PRO A 178 4.14 11.16 -18.95
CA PRO A 178 4.05 9.83 -18.37
C PRO A 178 4.90 9.74 -17.11
N ARG A 179 4.26 9.33 -16.02
CA ARG A 179 4.92 9.13 -14.75
C ARG A 179 5.68 7.81 -14.81
N CYS A 180 7.00 7.86 -14.67
CA CYS A 180 7.84 6.68 -14.57
C CYS A 180 8.32 6.58 -13.13
N ALA A 181 7.51 5.96 -12.28
CA ALA A 181 7.89 5.67 -10.91
C ALA A 181 7.13 4.42 -10.44
N HIS A 182 7.87 3.48 -9.86
CA HIS A 182 7.38 2.22 -9.29
C HIS A 182 7.98 2.04 -7.88
N THR A 183 7.95 3.13 -7.13
CA THR A 183 8.15 3.08 -5.68
C THR A 183 6.77 3.25 -5.04
N ALA A 184 6.55 2.61 -3.89
CA ALA A 184 5.28 2.73 -3.19
C ALA A 184 5.00 4.20 -2.81
N GLU A 185 6.05 4.97 -2.50
CA GLU A 185 5.90 6.40 -2.20
C GLU A 185 5.43 7.20 -3.42
N ASP A 186 6.07 7.01 -4.57
CA ASP A 186 5.66 7.73 -5.76
C ASP A 186 4.21 7.41 -6.10
N ASP A 187 3.81 6.15 -6.14
CA ASP A 187 2.43 5.77 -6.46
C ASP A 187 1.40 6.31 -5.46
N VAL A 188 1.71 6.31 -4.16
CA VAL A 188 0.90 7.03 -3.15
C VAL A 188 0.78 8.53 -3.47
N LEU A 189 1.89 9.19 -3.81
CA LEU A 189 1.89 10.62 -4.15
C LEU A 189 1.16 10.91 -5.48
N ALA A 190 1.15 9.98 -6.43
CA ALA A 190 0.32 10.05 -7.63
C ALA A 190 -1.15 9.99 -7.22
N LEU A 191 -1.50 8.97 -6.46
CA LEU A 191 -2.88 8.72 -6.04
C LEU A 191 -3.46 9.91 -5.28
N ILE A 192 -2.67 10.51 -4.38
CA ILE A 192 -3.04 11.77 -3.71
C ILE A 192 -3.38 12.84 -4.74
N GLN A 193 -2.52 13.09 -5.72
CA GLN A 193 -2.75 14.17 -6.70
C GLN A 193 -3.96 13.91 -7.57
N VAL A 194 -4.16 12.67 -8.03
CA VAL A 194 -5.32 12.30 -8.84
C VAL A 194 -6.62 12.45 -8.03
N VAL A 195 -6.64 11.98 -6.78
CA VAL A 195 -7.82 12.12 -5.91
C VAL A 195 -8.10 13.59 -5.63
N ARG A 196 -7.07 14.41 -5.35
CA ARG A 196 -7.22 15.86 -5.13
C ARG A 196 -7.77 16.58 -6.36
N ALA A 197 -7.33 16.21 -7.56
CA ALA A 197 -7.83 16.79 -8.80
C ALA A 197 -9.34 16.55 -9.03
N ARG A 198 -9.94 15.58 -8.33
CA ARG A 198 -11.34 15.19 -8.44
C ARG A 198 -12.06 15.13 -7.08
N ALA A 199 -11.52 15.80 -6.05
CA ALA A 199 -11.94 15.65 -4.66
C ALA A 199 -13.44 15.96 -4.45
N ASP A 200 -13.96 17.00 -5.10
CA ASP A 200 -15.37 17.41 -5.00
C ASP A 200 -16.35 16.32 -5.44
N THR A 201 -15.91 15.45 -6.37
CA THR A 201 -16.69 14.30 -6.84
C THR A 201 -16.42 13.03 -6.04
N LEU A 202 -15.16 12.77 -5.70
CA LEU A 202 -14.74 11.51 -5.09
C LEU A 202 -15.02 11.45 -3.59
N LEU A 203 -14.78 12.53 -2.83
CA LEU A 203 -14.95 12.49 -1.38
C LEU A 203 -16.40 12.20 -0.96
N PRO A 204 -17.44 12.83 -1.55
CA PRO A 204 -18.81 12.47 -1.25
C PRO A 204 -19.13 11.01 -1.58
N TRP A 205 -18.56 10.45 -2.65
CA TRP A 205 -18.70 9.03 -2.96
C TRP A 205 -18.02 8.15 -1.90
N MET A 206 -16.80 8.50 -1.49
CA MET A 206 -16.04 7.78 -0.46
C MET A 206 -16.75 7.82 0.91
N ASP A 207 -17.36 8.95 1.28
CA ASP A 207 -18.11 9.07 2.53
C ASP A 207 -19.28 8.08 2.58
N ARG A 208 -19.98 7.89 1.44
CA ARG A 208 -21.12 6.98 1.29
C ARG A 208 -20.74 5.51 1.14
N ASN A 209 -19.62 5.23 0.45
CA ASN A 209 -19.27 3.87 0.01
C ASN A 209 -18.09 3.23 0.76
N SER A 210 -17.45 3.95 1.68
CA SER A 210 -16.37 3.35 2.48
C SER A 210 -16.90 2.33 3.46
N GLN A 211 -16.20 1.19 3.49
CA GLN A 211 -16.58 -0.01 4.23
C GLN A 211 -15.62 -0.25 5.40
N SER A 212 -16.00 -1.11 6.34
CA SER A 212 -15.15 -1.49 7.47
C SER A 212 -13.97 -2.35 7.01
N TRP A 213 -12.76 -2.04 7.48
CA TRP A 213 -11.55 -2.85 7.28
C TRP A 213 -11.73 -4.31 7.70
N ASP A 214 -12.55 -4.57 8.72
CA ASP A 214 -12.77 -5.92 9.22
C ASP A 214 -13.39 -6.85 8.18
N GLY A 215 -14.15 -6.29 7.24
CA GLY A 215 -14.80 -7.02 6.15
C GLY A 215 -13.89 -7.40 4.99
N ILE A 216 -12.62 -6.97 4.97
CA ILE A 216 -11.68 -7.32 3.90
C ILE A 216 -11.34 -8.83 3.98
N PRO A 217 -11.50 -9.59 2.88
CA PRO A 217 -11.05 -10.97 2.82
C PRO A 217 -9.52 -11.05 2.72
N GLN A 218 -8.92 -12.14 3.20
CA GLN A 218 -7.52 -12.44 2.91
C GLN A 218 -7.33 -12.79 1.42
N MET A 219 -6.20 -12.42 0.84
CA MET A 219 -5.83 -12.69 -0.56
C MET A 219 -5.68 -14.19 -0.85
N TYR A 220 -5.09 -14.93 0.10
CA TYR A 220 -4.88 -16.36 -0.02
C TYR A 220 -4.88 -17.02 1.35
N ALA A 221 -5.24 -18.30 1.41
CA ALA A 221 -5.26 -19.05 2.67
C ALA A 221 -3.86 -19.12 3.29
N THR A 222 -3.75 -18.75 4.57
CA THR A 222 -2.52 -18.87 5.35
C THR A 222 -2.31 -20.33 5.74
N SER A 223 -1.08 -20.83 5.62
CA SER A 223 -0.74 -22.13 6.23
C SER A 223 -0.92 -22.01 7.75
N PRO A 224 -1.41 -23.06 8.44
CA PRO A 224 -1.53 -23.01 9.89
C PRO A 224 -0.17 -22.69 10.52
N VAL A 225 -0.14 -21.70 11.41
CA VAL A 225 1.05 -21.38 12.20
C VAL A 225 1.39 -22.64 12.99
N LYS A 226 2.55 -23.25 12.71
CA LYS A 226 3.07 -24.32 13.58
C LYS A 226 3.14 -23.75 14.99
N PRO A 227 2.52 -24.38 16.01
CA PRO A 227 2.61 -23.88 17.37
C PRO A 227 4.10 -23.70 17.70
N ALA A 228 4.45 -22.52 18.23
CA ALA A 228 5.80 -22.23 18.64
C ALA A 228 6.24 -23.34 19.61
N ASP A 229 7.17 -24.18 19.17
CA ASP A 229 7.74 -25.23 19.98
C ASP A 229 8.46 -24.56 21.15
N ARG A 230 7.85 -24.59 22.34
CA ARG A 230 8.41 -24.03 23.58
C ARG A 230 9.58 -24.86 24.10
N THR A 231 10.13 -25.78 23.32
CA THR A 231 11.19 -26.69 23.72
C THR A 231 12.37 -26.69 22.74
N SER A 232 13.25 -25.71 22.86
CA SER A 232 14.71 -25.91 22.79
C SER A 232 15.49 -24.63 23.08
N ASN A 233 15.27 -24.04 24.27
CA ASN A 233 16.27 -23.14 24.83
C ASN A 233 17.20 -23.94 25.75
N ARG A 234 17.99 -24.84 25.14
CA ARG A 234 19.21 -25.40 25.75
C ARG A 234 20.26 -25.55 24.65
N GLU A 235 21.37 -24.86 24.89
CA GLU A 235 22.67 -25.01 24.24
C GLU A 235 22.81 -24.56 22.78
N ARG A 236 23.31 -23.33 22.62
CA ARG A 236 24.45 -23.02 21.74
C ARG A 236 25.03 -21.64 22.07
N THR A 237 25.59 -21.51 23.26
CA THR A 237 26.69 -20.56 23.49
C THR A 237 27.96 -21.17 22.91
N ARG A 238 28.32 -20.84 21.67
CA ARG A 238 29.72 -20.84 21.22
C ARG A 238 29.96 -19.54 20.48
N GLY A 239 30.83 -18.72 21.07
CA GLY A 239 31.20 -17.41 20.57
C GLY A 239 31.95 -17.44 19.23
N PRO A 240 32.30 -16.26 18.70
CA PRO A 240 32.81 -16.13 17.34
C PRO A 240 34.22 -16.71 17.24
N ALA A 241 34.42 -17.63 16.31
CA ALA A 241 35.76 -18.01 15.87
C ALA A 241 36.35 -16.84 15.07
N LYS A 242 37.37 -16.20 15.65
CA LYS A 242 38.28 -15.28 14.97
C LYS A 242 38.91 -16.00 13.76
N LEU A 243 38.66 -15.51 12.55
CA LEU A 243 39.59 -15.74 11.42
C LEU A 243 40.77 -14.78 11.62
N CYS A 244 41.88 -15.30 12.13
CA CYS A 244 43.16 -14.62 12.15
C CYS A 244 43.91 -15.04 10.89
N LEU A 245 44.06 -14.11 9.94
CA LEU A 245 45.02 -14.23 8.84
C LEU A 245 46.39 -13.85 9.41
N THR A 246 47.22 -14.85 9.70
CA THR A 246 48.66 -14.65 9.89
C THR A 246 49.35 -14.86 8.56
N PHE A 247 50.00 -13.81 8.07
CA PHE A 247 51.09 -13.86 7.12
C PHE A 247 52.31 -14.48 7.80
N GLU A 248 52.97 -15.45 7.17
CA GLU A 248 54.39 -15.71 7.40
C GLU A 248 55.08 -16.04 6.05
N ASN A 249 56.09 -15.21 5.78
CA ASN A 249 57.29 -15.32 4.92
C ASN A 249 57.17 -15.67 3.43
#